data_AF-A0A7C2N5Q9-F1
#
_entry.id   AF-A0A7C2N5Q9-F1
#
_cell.length_a   1.000
_cell.length_b   1.000
_cell.length_c   1.000
_cell.angle_alpha   90.00
_cell.angle_beta   90.00
_cell.angle_gamma   90.00
#
_symmetry.space_group_name_H-M   'P 1'
#
loop_
_entity.id
_entity.type
_entity.pdbx_description
1 polymer ?
#
loop_
_entity_poly.entity_id
_entity_poly.type
_entity_poly.pdbx_seq_one_letter_code
_entity_poly.pdbx_strand_id
1 'polypeptide(L)'
;MRIPELLSPAGTLKNMRYAFAYGADAVYAGQPRYSLRVRNNDFLEDNLAIGIREAHDLGKKFFVAMNVMPHNAKVRTFLRDVEPIIAMGPDALIMADPGLIMMVRERWPDMPIHLSVQANTVNYAGVQFWKSVGVERVILSRELSLDEIAEIRQECPDTELEVFVHGALCIAYSGRCLLSGYFNHRDPNQGTCTNACRWEYK
;
A
#
# COMPACT_ATOMS: atom_id res chain seq x y z
N MET A 1 -11.56 12.11 -20.63
CA MET A 1 -11.44 11.16 -19.51
C MET A 1 -9.96 10.83 -19.34
N ARG A 2 -9.42 10.92 -18.11
CA ARG A 2 -8.09 10.37 -17.82
C ARG A 2 -8.22 8.85 -17.74
N ILE A 3 -7.37 8.14 -18.47
CA ILE A 3 -7.26 6.68 -18.36
C ILE A 3 -6.61 6.38 -16.99
N PRO A 4 -7.20 5.55 -16.12
CA PRO A 4 -6.59 5.18 -14.85
C PRO A 4 -5.28 4.40 -15.04
N GLU A 5 -4.31 4.59 -14.15
CA GLU A 5 -3.09 3.78 -14.09
C GLU A 5 -3.43 2.37 -13.58
N LEU A 6 -3.08 1.33 -14.34
CA LEU A 6 -3.25 -0.06 -13.90
C LEU A 6 -2.00 -0.55 -13.16
N LEU A 7 -2.11 -0.68 -11.83
CA LEU A 7 -1.08 -1.28 -10.98
C LEU A 7 -1.35 -2.77 -10.75
N SER A 8 -0.33 -3.62 -10.97
CA SER A 8 -0.43 -5.08 -10.73
C SER A 8 0.66 -5.59 -9.77
N PRO A 9 0.35 -6.55 -8.87
CA PRO A 9 1.39 -7.21 -8.09
C PRO A 9 2.30 -8.05 -8.99
N ALA A 10 3.62 -7.84 -8.90
CA ALA A 10 4.58 -8.68 -9.62
C ALA A 10 4.86 -9.98 -8.85
N GLY A 11 5.47 -9.88 -7.67
CA GLY A 11 5.94 -11.04 -6.89
C GLY A 11 7.14 -11.78 -7.52
N THR A 12 7.14 -12.01 -8.83
CA THR A 12 8.30 -12.54 -9.57
C THR A 12 8.62 -11.72 -10.82
N LEU A 13 9.86 -11.79 -11.32
CA LEU A 13 10.23 -11.21 -12.62
C LEU A 13 9.35 -11.76 -13.76
N LYS A 14 9.03 -13.06 -13.73
CA LYS A 14 8.13 -13.68 -14.71
C LYS A 14 6.75 -13.02 -14.71
N ASN A 15 6.16 -12.86 -13.54
CA ASN A 15 4.83 -12.25 -13.39
C ASN A 15 4.85 -10.75 -13.72
N MET A 16 5.92 -10.03 -13.40
CA MET A 16 6.11 -8.63 -13.82
C MET A 16 6.02 -8.51 -15.34
N ARG A 17 6.81 -9.31 -16.07
CA ARG A 17 6.82 -9.29 -17.54
C ARG A 17 5.45 -9.62 -18.12
N TYR A 18 4.73 -10.56 -17.52
CA TYR A 18 3.33 -10.83 -17.90
C TYR A 18 2.42 -9.63 -17.62
N ALA A 19 2.48 -9.02 -16.43
CA ALA A 19 1.67 -7.86 -16.11
C ALA A 19 1.86 -6.74 -17.14
N PHE A 20 3.11 -6.44 -17.52
CA PHE A 20 3.39 -5.46 -18.57
C PHE A 20 2.91 -5.89 -19.95
N ALA A 21 3.14 -7.16 -20.35
CA ALA A 21 2.67 -7.68 -21.64
C ALA A 21 1.14 -7.64 -21.78
N TYR A 22 0.40 -7.75 -20.67
CA TYR A 22 -1.06 -7.67 -20.63
C TYR A 22 -1.59 -6.27 -20.27
N GLY A 23 -0.74 -5.24 -20.28
CA GLY A 23 -1.17 -3.84 -20.27
C GLY A 23 -1.14 -3.13 -18.92
N ALA A 24 -0.49 -3.69 -17.88
CA ALA A 24 -0.24 -2.93 -16.66
C ALA A 24 0.65 -1.71 -16.95
N ASP A 25 0.39 -0.61 -16.27
CA ASP A 25 1.18 0.64 -16.34
C ASP A 25 2.28 0.67 -15.30
N ALA A 26 2.02 0.01 -14.17
CA ALA A 26 2.94 -0.11 -13.06
C ALA A 26 2.87 -1.51 -12.45
N VAL A 27 3.95 -1.91 -11.79
CA VAL A 27 3.95 -3.06 -10.89
C VAL A 27 4.43 -2.68 -9.50
N TYR A 28 4.14 -3.52 -8.52
CA TYR A 28 4.83 -3.46 -7.25
C TYR A 28 5.39 -4.81 -6.80
N ALA A 29 6.49 -4.74 -6.06
CA ALA A 29 7.09 -5.87 -5.36
C ALA A 29 7.34 -5.52 -3.89
N GLY A 30 7.27 -6.51 -3.00
CA GLY A 30 7.55 -6.31 -1.58
C GLY A 30 9.03 -6.38 -1.28
N GLN A 31 9.54 -5.56 -0.36
CA GLN A 31 10.85 -5.83 0.24
C GLN A 31 10.71 -6.90 1.33
N PRO A 32 11.34 -8.09 1.26
CA PRO A 32 11.05 -9.23 2.16
C PRO A 32 11.08 -8.92 3.67
N ARG A 33 11.92 -7.99 4.11
CA ARG A 33 12.03 -7.57 5.53
C ARG A 33 10.96 -6.57 5.98
N TYR A 34 10.40 -5.81 5.03
CA TYR A 34 9.52 -4.66 5.27
C TYR A 34 8.16 -4.75 4.57
N SER A 35 7.85 -5.86 3.92
CA SER A 35 6.58 -6.08 3.23
C SER A 35 5.72 -7.12 3.95
N LEU A 36 4.40 -6.94 3.90
CA LEU A 36 3.41 -7.90 4.39
C LEU A 36 3.23 -9.11 3.44
N ARG A 37 3.74 -9.04 2.20
CA ARG A 37 3.63 -10.11 1.20
C ARG A 37 5.01 -10.66 0.85
N VAL A 38 5.47 -11.60 1.67
CA VAL A 38 6.78 -12.26 1.51
C VAL A 38 6.68 -13.60 0.76
N ARG A 39 5.49 -14.21 0.75
CA ARG A 39 5.28 -15.50 0.07
C ARG A 39 5.31 -15.31 -1.45
N ASN A 40 6.04 -16.18 -2.15
CA ASN A 40 6.21 -16.15 -3.62
C ASN A 40 6.79 -14.82 -4.13
N ASN A 41 7.77 -14.28 -3.41
CA ASN A 41 8.49 -13.09 -3.79
C ASN A 41 9.95 -13.42 -4.14
N ASP A 42 10.35 -13.25 -5.40
CA ASP A 42 11.73 -13.46 -5.86
C ASP A 42 12.53 -12.15 -6.00
N PHE A 43 11.93 -10.99 -5.70
CA PHE A 43 12.57 -9.69 -5.75
C PHE A 43 13.50 -9.47 -4.55
N LEU A 44 14.60 -10.22 -4.56
CA LEU A 44 15.83 -9.93 -3.80
C LEU A 44 16.67 -8.89 -4.56
N GLU A 45 17.72 -8.33 -3.94
CA GLU A 45 18.47 -7.18 -4.47
C GLU A 45 18.76 -7.25 -5.99
N ASP A 46 19.34 -8.35 -6.49
CA ASP A 46 19.65 -8.51 -7.92
C ASP A 46 18.40 -8.48 -8.81
N ASN A 47 17.36 -9.24 -8.45
CA ASN A 47 16.12 -9.31 -9.20
C ASN A 47 15.33 -8.00 -9.12
N LEU A 48 15.43 -7.27 -8.01
CA LEU A 48 14.82 -5.96 -7.85
C LEU A 48 15.46 -4.94 -8.80
N ALA A 49 16.79 -4.88 -8.85
CA ALA A 49 17.50 -4.02 -9.78
C ALA A 49 17.19 -4.37 -11.25
N ILE A 50 17.06 -5.66 -11.58
CA ILE A 50 16.62 -6.10 -12.91
C ILE A 50 15.18 -5.62 -13.18
N GLY A 51 14.27 -5.81 -12.22
CA GLY A 51 12.87 -5.45 -12.36
C GLY A 51 12.63 -3.97 -12.60
N ILE A 52 13.29 -3.11 -11.82
CA ILE A 52 13.20 -1.66 -11.95
C ILE A 52 13.70 -1.22 -13.33
N ARG A 53 14.88 -1.69 -13.74
CA ARG A 53 15.45 -1.36 -15.05
C ARG A 53 14.54 -1.82 -16.21
N GLU A 54 14.06 -3.05 -16.18
CA GLU A 54 13.16 -3.56 -17.23
C GLU A 54 11.84 -2.77 -17.30
N ALA A 55 11.29 -2.34 -16.16
CA ALA A 55 10.11 -1.48 -16.15
C ALA A 55 10.42 -0.13 -16.83
N HIS A 56 11.53 0.51 -16.48
CA HIS A 56 11.94 1.80 -17.06
C HIS A 56 12.24 1.71 -18.55
N ASP A 57 12.90 0.65 -19.01
CA ASP A 57 13.16 0.40 -20.43
C ASP A 57 11.86 0.29 -21.25
N LEU A 58 10.77 -0.16 -20.61
CA LEU A 58 9.43 -0.25 -21.20
C LEU A 58 8.60 1.04 -21.03
N GLY A 59 9.14 2.08 -20.38
CA GLY A 59 8.39 3.30 -20.01
C GLY A 59 7.29 3.03 -18.97
N LYS A 60 7.45 1.99 -18.15
CA LYS A 60 6.53 1.55 -17.10
C LYS A 60 7.13 1.83 -15.73
N LYS A 61 6.28 1.84 -14.70
CA LYS A 61 6.70 2.16 -13.32
C LYS A 61 6.89 0.92 -12.46
N PHE A 62 7.81 1.02 -11.50
CA PHE A 62 8.07 0.00 -10.51
C PHE A 62 8.03 0.57 -9.10
N PHE A 63 7.11 0.08 -8.28
CA PHE A 63 6.96 0.49 -6.88
C PHE A 63 7.47 -0.57 -5.91
N VAL A 64 8.05 -0.14 -4.80
CA VAL A 64 8.55 -1.06 -3.76
C VAL A 64 7.72 -0.93 -2.49
N ALA A 65 7.10 -2.03 -2.07
CA ALA A 65 6.30 -2.07 -0.87
C ALA A 65 7.14 -2.33 0.40
N MET A 66 7.08 -1.36 1.32
CA MET A 66 7.67 -1.34 2.65
C MET A 66 6.59 -0.99 3.70
N ASN A 67 5.52 -1.77 3.70
CA ASN A 67 4.25 -1.43 4.35
C ASN A 67 3.96 -2.17 5.66
N VAL A 68 4.99 -2.68 6.33
CA VAL A 68 4.85 -3.22 7.69
C VAL A 68 4.69 -2.11 8.73
N MET A 69 4.09 -2.45 9.88
CA MET A 69 4.17 -1.66 11.11
C MET A 69 5.25 -2.29 12.00
N PRO A 70 6.50 -1.79 11.97
CA PRO A 70 7.63 -2.44 12.64
C PRO A 70 7.66 -2.20 14.15
N HIS A 71 8.25 -3.14 14.90
CA HIS A 71 8.74 -2.87 16.25
C HIS A 71 10.12 -2.20 16.22
N ASN A 72 10.52 -1.57 17.33
CA ASN A 72 11.73 -0.75 17.48
C ASN A 72 13.03 -1.39 16.95
N ALA A 73 13.18 -2.72 17.00
CA ALA A 73 14.35 -3.40 16.47
C ALA A 73 14.53 -3.19 14.95
N LYS A 74 13.44 -3.18 14.18
CA LYS A 74 13.46 -2.90 12.75
C LYS A 74 13.68 -1.43 12.45
N VAL A 75 13.11 -0.53 13.26
CA VAL A 75 13.29 0.93 13.13
C VAL A 75 14.77 1.31 13.18
N ARG A 76 15.53 0.75 14.14
CA ARG A 76 16.98 1.00 14.30
C ARG A 76 17.83 0.65 13.07
N THR A 77 17.36 -0.27 12.22
CA THR A 77 18.11 -0.74 11.04
C THR A 77 17.54 -0.22 9.72
N PHE A 78 16.39 0.47 9.77
CA PHE A 78 15.60 0.79 8.61
C PHE A 78 16.33 1.64 7.56
N LEU A 79 16.94 2.76 7.95
CA LEU A 79 17.62 3.66 7.00
C LEU A 79 18.75 2.96 6.24
N ARG A 80 19.55 2.17 6.96
CA ARG A 80 20.62 1.36 6.35
C ARG A 80 20.06 0.32 5.38
N ASP A 81 18.95 -0.32 5.74
CA ASP A 81 18.37 -1.41 4.95
C ASP A 81 17.60 -0.88 3.70
N VAL A 82 17.13 0.39 3.70
CA VAL A 82 16.43 1.01 2.56
C VAL A 82 17.35 1.81 1.63
N GLU A 83 18.49 2.28 2.11
CA GLU A 83 19.47 3.02 1.29
C GLU A 83 19.84 2.35 -0.04
N PRO A 84 20.19 1.04 -0.11
CA PRO A 84 20.48 0.40 -1.39
C PRO A 84 19.24 0.33 -2.29
N ILE A 85 18.03 0.24 -1.72
CA ILE A 85 16.77 0.20 -2.47
C ILE A 85 16.48 1.54 -3.11
N ILE A 86 16.70 2.64 -2.38
CA ILE A 86 16.58 4.00 -2.92
C ILE A 86 17.57 4.21 -4.06
N ALA A 87 18.81 3.74 -3.91
CA ALA A 87 19.85 3.85 -4.93
C ALA A 87 19.52 3.10 -6.24
N MET A 88 18.66 2.07 -6.19
CA MET A 88 18.15 1.38 -7.39
C MET A 88 17.13 2.22 -8.18
N GLY A 89 16.60 3.29 -7.59
CA GLY A 89 15.70 4.23 -8.25
C GLY A 89 14.28 3.71 -8.51
N PRO A 90 13.56 3.11 -7.54
CA PRO A 90 12.14 2.81 -7.72
C PRO A 90 11.33 4.09 -7.91
N ASP A 91 10.21 4.01 -8.63
CA ASP A 91 9.35 5.17 -8.90
C ASP A 91 8.60 5.66 -7.65
N ALA A 92 8.35 4.78 -6.68
CA ALA A 92 7.76 5.13 -5.40
C ALA A 92 7.96 4.02 -4.35
N LEU A 93 7.91 4.40 -3.08
CA LEU A 93 7.75 3.46 -1.96
C LEU A 93 6.30 3.38 -1.51
N ILE A 94 5.77 2.16 -1.33
CA ILE A 94 4.45 1.94 -0.73
C ILE A 94 4.63 1.68 0.77
N MET A 95 4.30 2.66 1.61
CA MET A 95 4.60 2.66 3.05
C MET A 95 3.35 2.82 3.92
N ALA A 96 3.40 2.43 5.18
CA ALA A 96 2.24 2.50 6.08
C ALA A 96 2.53 3.18 7.42
N ASP A 97 3.69 2.90 8.01
CA ASP A 97 4.06 3.41 9.32
C ASP A 97 4.43 4.91 9.26
N PRO A 98 3.77 5.80 10.03
CA PRO A 98 4.08 7.22 10.02
C PRO A 98 5.53 7.54 10.39
N GLY A 99 6.12 6.78 11.33
CA GLY A 99 7.49 6.98 11.78
C GLY A 99 8.50 6.66 10.69
N LEU A 100 8.33 5.53 9.99
CA LEU A 100 9.18 5.19 8.85
C LEU A 100 9.00 6.18 7.69
N ILE A 101 7.77 6.62 7.40
CA ILE A 101 7.50 7.64 6.37
C ILE A 101 8.27 8.92 6.68
N MET A 102 8.19 9.40 7.92
CA MET A 102 8.94 10.58 8.37
C MET A 102 10.44 10.40 8.15
N MET A 103 11.00 9.25 8.56
CA MET A 103 12.44 8.95 8.39
C MET A 103 12.89 8.93 6.93
N VAL A 104 12.07 8.37 6.01
CA VAL A 104 12.39 8.39 4.58
C VAL A 104 12.36 9.82 4.06
N ARG A 105 11.32 10.60 4.37
CA ARG A 105 11.18 11.97 3.89
C ARG A 105 12.30 12.90 4.37
N GLU A 106 12.75 12.72 5.61
CA GLU A 106 13.87 13.48 6.16
C GLU A 106 15.19 13.18 5.42
N ARG A 107 15.39 11.92 4.99
CA ARG A 107 16.64 11.48 4.37
C ARG A 107 16.65 11.59 2.84
N TRP A 108 15.51 11.35 2.20
CA TRP A 108 15.27 11.34 0.75
C TRP A 108 13.97 12.09 0.44
N PRO A 109 13.96 13.44 0.53
CA PRO A 109 12.75 14.25 0.37
C PRO A 109 12.10 14.12 -1.02
N ASP A 110 12.89 13.76 -2.03
CA ASP A 110 12.42 13.61 -3.42
C ASP A 110 11.89 12.20 -3.73
N MET A 111 11.97 11.25 -2.80
CA MET A 111 11.45 9.88 -3.02
C MET A 111 9.92 9.87 -2.89
N PRO A 112 9.16 9.54 -3.95
CA PRO A 112 7.71 9.47 -3.87
C PRO A 112 7.24 8.41 -2.88
N ILE A 113 6.23 8.76 -2.08
CA ILE A 113 5.62 7.85 -1.11
C ILE A 113 4.15 7.69 -1.42
N HIS A 114 3.75 6.45 -1.63
CA HIS A 114 2.37 6.02 -1.71
C HIS A 114 1.95 5.41 -0.37
N LEU A 115 0.84 5.86 0.20
CA LEU A 115 0.33 5.32 1.44
C LEU A 115 -0.38 3.99 1.18
N SER A 116 0.15 2.93 1.78
CA SER A 116 -0.43 1.60 1.82
C SER A 116 -1.81 1.59 2.47
N VAL A 117 -2.70 0.76 1.95
CA VAL A 117 -3.99 0.40 2.56
C VAL A 117 -3.87 -0.07 4.02
N GLN A 118 -2.69 -0.51 4.44
CA GLN A 118 -2.40 -0.86 5.84
C GLN A 118 -2.54 0.32 6.82
N ALA A 119 -2.44 1.57 6.35
CA ALA A 119 -2.73 2.76 7.14
C ALA A 119 -4.23 3.01 7.32
N ASN A 120 -5.08 2.27 6.59
CA ASN A 120 -6.53 2.27 6.71
C ASN A 120 -7.18 3.66 6.58
N THR A 121 -6.90 4.34 5.47
CA THR A 121 -7.49 5.64 5.19
C THR A 121 -8.89 5.46 4.58
N VAL A 122 -9.91 5.86 5.35
CA VAL A 122 -11.34 5.64 5.05
C VAL A 122 -12.15 6.94 4.89
N ASN A 123 -11.53 8.11 5.01
CA ASN A 123 -12.22 9.40 4.90
C ASN A 123 -11.30 10.48 4.33
N TYR A 124 -11.91 11.58 3.87
CA TYR A 124 -11.19 12.68 3.23
C TYR A 124 -10.22 13.39 4.20
N ALA A 125 -10.58 13.51 5.48
CA ALA A 125 -9.72 14.16 6.47
C ALA A 125 -8.40 13.40 6.66
N GLY A 126 -8.45 12.06 6.65
CA GLY A 126 -7.27 11.21 6.65
C GLY A 126 -6.42 11.39 5.40
N VAL A 127 -7.04 11.46 4.22
CA VAL A 127 -6.33 11.76 2.96
C VAL A 127 -5.63 13.11 3.02
N GLN A 128 -6.31 14.16 3.50
CA GLN A 128 -5.74 15.51 3.65
C GLN A 128 -4.57 15.54 4.65
N PHE A 129 -4.67 14.79 5.76
CA PHE A 129 -3.57 14.63 6.70
C PHE A 129 -2.35 13.98 6.03
N TRP A 130 -2.55 12.89 5.30
CA TRP A 130 -1.44 12.22 4.62
C TRP A 130 -0.81 13.09 3.52
N LYS A 131 -1.63 13.86 2.79
CA LYS A 131 -1.14 14.87 1.85
C LYS A 131 -0.29 15.94 2.55
N SER A 132 -0.69 16.42 3.72
CA SER A 132 0.04 17.48 4.44
C SER A 132 1.41 17.02 4.96
N VAL A 133 1.57 15.72 5.22
CA VAL A 133 2.87 15.11 5.51
C VAL A 133 3.62 14.66 4.24
N GLY A 134 3.12 15.03 3.06
CA GLY A 134 3.77 14.89 1.76
C GLY A 134 3.67 13.51 1.11
N VAL A 135 2.68 12.70 1.49
CA VAL A 135 2.29 11.53 0.69
C VAL A 135 1.70 12.01 -0.63
N GLU A 136 2.16 11.43 -1.74
CA GLU A 136 1.72 11.79 -3.09
C GLU A 136 0.42 11.07 -3.49
N ARG A 137 0.33 9.78 -3.11
CA ARG A 137 -0.80 8.91 -3.44
C ARG A 137 -1.32 8.18 -2.21
N VAL A 138 -2.64 8.13 -2.06
CA VAL A 138 -3.29 7.37 -1.00
C VAL A 138 -4.01 6.15 -1.58
N ILE A 139 -3.58 4.96 -1.18
CA ILE A 139 -4.28 3.72 -1.47
C ILE A 139 -5.42 3.58 -0.45
N LEU A 140 -6.64 3.77 -0.93
CA LEU A 140 -7.85 3.80 -0.10
C LEU A 140 -8.20 2.41 0.45
N SER A 141 -8.95 2.42 1.55
CA SER A 141 -9.42 1.19 2.16
C SER A 141 -10.37 0.41 1.26
N ARG A 142 -10.32 -0.93 1.37
CA ARG A 142 -11.06 -1.85 0.48
C ARG A 142 -12.54 -1.98 0.85
N GLU A 143 -12.90 -1.49 2.04
CA GLU A 143 -14.26 -1.49 2.56
C GLU A 143 -15.11 -0.29 2.12
N LEU A 144 -14.52 0.71 1.45
CA LEU A 144 -15.25 1.89 0.99
C LEU A 144 -16.17 1.56 -0.18
N SER A 145 -17.38 2.09 -0.13
CA SER A 145 -18.29 2.13 -1.26
C SER A 145 -17.83 3.13 -2.34
N LEU A 146 -18.37 3.00 -3.56
CA LEU A 146 -18.09 3.95 -4.63
C LEU A 146 -18.55 5.38 -4.29
N ASP A 147 -19.64 5.52 -3.53
CA ASP A 147 -20.16 6.83 -3.10
C ASP A 147 -19.19 7.50 -2.12
N GLU A 148 -18.67 6.76 -1.14
CA GLU A 148 -17.65 7.26 -0.20
C GLU A 148 -16.34 7.62 -0.94
N ILE A 149 -15.92 6.80 -1.90
CA ILE A 149 -14.74 7.09 -2.73
C ILE A 149 -14.97 8.38 -3.55
N ALA A 150 -16.17 8.58 -4.08
CA ALA A 150 -16.52 9.77 -4.84
C ALA A 150 -16.49 11.04 -3.95
N GLU A 151 -16.99 10.96 -2.71
CA GLU A 151 -16.89 12.04 -1.73
C GLU A 151 -15.43 12.38 -1.41
N ILE A 152 -14.60 11.36 -1.11
CA ILE A 152 -13.16 11.56 -0.84
C ILE A 152 -12.47 12.23 -2.04
N ARG A 153 -12.80 11.83 -3.27
CA ARG A 153 -12.26 12.43 -4.49
C ARG A 153 -12.65 13.91 -4.64
N GLN A 154 -13.87 14.28 -4.28
CA GLN A 154 -14.36 15.67 -4.34
C GLN A 154 -13.67 16.55 -3.30
N GLU A 155 -13.51 16.06 -2.07
CA GLU A 155 -12.87 16.78 -0.96
C GLU A 155 -11.33 16.83 -1.06
N CYS A 156 -10.73 15.94 -1.87
CA CYS A 156 -9.28 15.85 -2.05
C CYS A 156 -8.86 15.96 -3.53
N PRO A 157 -9.21 17.04 -4.26
CA PRO A 157 -9.09 17.13 -5.72
C PRO A 157 -7.65 17.10 -6.24
N ASP A 158 -6.65 17.39 -5.41
CA ASP A 158 -5.23 17.38 -5.81
C ASP A 158 -4.45 16.14 -5.38
N THR A 159 -5.06 15.22 -4.60
CA THR A 159 -4.35 14.02 -4.13
C THR A 159 -4.56 12.87 -5.10
N GLU A 160 -3.55 12.07 -5.40
CA GLU A 160 -3.76 10.83 -6.15
C GLU A 160 -4.44 9.79 -5.26
N LEU A 161 -5.50 9.15 -5.77
CA LEU A 161 -6.23 8.10 -5.07
C LEU A 161 -6.10 6.81 -5.84
N GLU A 162 -5.75 5.73 -5.14
CA GLU A 162 -5.69 4.38 -5.68
C GLU A 162 -6.72 3.49 -4.99
N VAL A 163 -7.41 2.67 -5.77
CA VAL A 163 -8.49 1.79 -5.29
C VAL A 163 -8.26 0.37 -5.79
N PHE A 164 -8.59 -0.62 -4.97
CA PHE A 164 -8.52 -2.02 -5.37
C PHE A 164 -9.75 -2.38 -6.22
N VAL A 165 -9.51 -2.89 -7.42
CA VAL A 165 -10.56 -3.42 -8.31
C VAL A 165 -10.72 -4.94 -8.19
N HIS A 166 -9.70 -5.64 -7.68
CA HIS A 166 -9.69 -7.09 -7.51
C HIS A 166 -8.72 -7.50 -6.39
N GLY A 167 -9.04 -8.58 -5.68
CA GLY A 167 -8.13 -9.22 -4.71
C GLY A 167 -8.84 -9.74 -3.46
N ALA A 168 -8.04 -10.26 -2.54
CA ALA A 168 -8.55 -10.75 -1.25
C ALA A 168 -8.91 -9.58 -0.31
N LEU A 169 -10.10 -9.62 0.26
CA LEU A 169 -10.52 -8.75 1.37
C LEU A 169 -10.01 -9.34 2.69
N CYS A 170 -9.46 -8.50 3.57
CA CYS A 170 -8.99 -8.95 4.88
C CYS A 170 -10.15 -8.92 5.89
N ILE A 171 -10.26 -9.97 6.72
CA ILE A 171 -11.28 -10.13 7.76
C ILE A 171 -10.88 -9.46 9.09
N ALA A 172 -9.69 -8.88 9.16
CA ALA A 172 -9.19 -8.31 10.41
C ALA A 172 -8.75 -6.86 10.21
N TYR A 173 -9.33 -6.01 11.05
CA TYR A 173 -8.75 -4.73 11.40
C TYR A 173 -8.18 -4.90 12.81
N SER A 174 -6.96 -4.45 13.07
CA SER A 174 -6.37 -4.32 14.41
C SER A 174 -7.37 -3.73 15.43
N GLY A 175 -8.09 -4.60 16.16
CA GLY A 175 -9.13 -4.24 17.12
C GLY A 175 -10.54 -3.99 16.55
N ARG A 176 -10.76 -4.05 15.23
CA ARG A 176 -12.06 -3.83 14.58
C ARG A 176 -12.52 -5.11 13.90
N CYS A 177 -13.48 -5.74 14.56
CA CYS A 177 -13.91 -7.10 14.28
C CYS A 177 -14.74 -7.18 13.00
N LEU A 178 -14.18 -7.63 11.86
CA LEU A 178 -15.01 -7.83 10.66
C LEU A 178 -16.14 -8.83 10.91
N LEU A 179 -15.94 -9.83 11.77
CA LEU A 179 -17.01 -10.75 12.14
C LEU A 179 -18.21 -9.99 12.76
N SER A 180 -17.95 -8.96 13.57
CA SER A 180 -19.01 -8.09 14.11
C SER A 180 -19.73 -7.31 13.00
N GLY A 181 -18.97 -6.71 12.08
CA GLY A 181 -19.54 -5.98 10.93
C GLY A 181 -20.32 -6.87 9.97
N TYR A 182 -19.80 -8.04 9.67
CA TYR A 182 -20.35 -8.97 8.70
C TYR A 182 -21.61 -9.68 9.23
N PHE A 183 -21.57 -10.23 10.45
CA PHE A 183 -22.71 -10.96 11.00
C PHE A 183 -23.85 -10.04 11.47
N ASN A 184 -23.55 -8.80 11.86
CA ASN A 184 -24.52 -7.94 12.54
C ASN A 184 -24.79 -6.60 11.86
N HIS A 185 -24.16 -6.33 10.71
CA HIS A 185 -24.28 -5.05 10.01
C HIS A 185 -24.00 -3.83 10.91
N ARG A 186 -23.08 -4.00 11.87
CA ARG A 186 -22.71 -2.99 12.88
C ARG A 186 -21.24 -2.65 12.76
N ASP A 187 -20.93 -1.38 12.52
CA ASP A 187 -19.54 -0.94 12.34
C ASP A 187 -18.74 -1.07 13.65
N PRO A 188 -17.83 -2.06 13.75
CA PRO A 188 -17.01 -2.26 14.95
C PRO A 188 -16.05 -1.08 15.21
N ASN A 189 -15.79 -0.23 14.22
CA ASN A 189 -14.97 0.97 14.32
C ASN A 189 -15.71 2.13 15.03
N GLN A 190 -17.02 2.03 15.20
CA GLN A 190 -17.85 3.01 15.92
C GLN A 190 -18.15 2.58 17.35
N GLY A 191 -17.40 1.62 17.91
CA GLY A 191 -17.63 1.10 19.25
C GLY A 191 -18.84 0.16 19.36
N THR A 192 -19.43 -0.29 18.23
CA THR A 192 -20.61 -1.17 18.22
C THR A 192 -20.29 -2.67 18.18
N CYS A 193 -19.10 -3.05 18.68
CA CYS A 193 -18.61 -4.43 18.69
C CYS A 193 -19.61 -5.39 19.37
N THR A 194 -20.00 -6.46 18.68
CA THR A 194 -20.91 -7.48 19.20
C THR A 194 -20.21 -8.64 19.91
N ASN A 195 -18.89 -8.55 20.08
CA ASN A 195 -18.05 -9.64 20.59
C ASN A 195 -18.23 -10.95 19.82
N ALA A 196 -18.40 -10.86 18.49
CA ALA A 196 -18.56 -12.04 17.62
C ALA A 196 -17.46 -13.10 17.87
N CYS A 197 -16.24 -12.71 18.22
CA CYS A 197 -15.16 -13.63 18.58
C CYS A 197 -15.46 -14.55 19.79
N ARG A 198 -16.53 -14.30 20.55
CA ARG A 198 -16.99 -15.10 21.70
C ARG A 198 -18.23 -15.94 21.42
N TRP A 199 -18.73 -15.93 20.18
CA TRP A 199 -19.93 -16.67 19.82
C TRP A 199 -19.62 -18.16 19.62
N GLU A 200 -20.62 -19.01 19.83
CA GLU A 200 -20.52 -20.43 19.49
C GLU A 200 -20.72 -20.63 17.99
N TYR A 201 -19.62 -20.79 17.27
CA TYR A 201 -19.63 -21.13 15.85
C TYR A 201 -19.92 -22.63 15.67
N LYS A 202 -20.81 -22.99 14.75
CA LYS A 202 -21.12 -24.38 14.35
C LYS A 202 -20.83 -24.60 12.89
#